data_AF-A0A077ZN97-F1
#
_entry.id   AF-A0A077ZN97-F1
#
_cell.length_a   1.000
_cell.length_b   1.000
_cell.length_c   1.000
_cell.angle_alpha   90.00
_cell.angle_beta   90.00
_cell.angle_gamma   90.00
#
_symmetry.space_group_name_H-M   'P 1'
#
loop_
_entity.id
_entity.type
_entity.pdbx_description
1 polymer ?
#
loop_
_entity_poly.entity_id
_entity_poly.type
_entity_poly.pdbx_seq_one_letter_code
_entity_poly.pdbx_strand_id
1 'polypeptide(L)'
;MTSSLTIVKSAQPRLVTFFHYARHELKPPLPNEWPKIVHEINAFKNSFNARNLTVKEAIVYASVGVEVVLWFFAGEVIGRRHLLGYYVVPSFPAIHLERYHEWEEPEIKET
;
A
#
# COMPACT_ATOMS: atom_id res chain seq x y z
N MET A 1 -22.94 -8.10 20.97
CA MET A 1 -23.36 -7.70 19.60
C MET A 1 -23.47 -6.18 19.40
N THR A 2 -23.43 -5.35 20.43
CA THR A 2 -23.52 -3.88 20.32
C THR A 2 -22.21 -3.23 19.87
N SER A 3 -21.05 -3.74 20.28
CA SER A 3 -19.74 -3.15 19.96
C SER A 3 -19.32 -3.27 18.48
N SER A 4 -19.72 -4.34 17.79
CA SER A 4 -19.44 -4.47 16.35
C SER A 4 -20.26 -3.47 15.54
N LEU A 5 -21.52 -3.24 15.93
CA LEU A 5 -22.40 -2.26 15.31
C LEU A 5 -21.87 -0.82 15.48
N THR A 6 -21.27 -0.48 16.62
CA THR A 6 -20.67 0.87 16.81
C THR A 6 -19.43 1.06 15.95
N ILE A 7 -18.55 0.06 15.85
CA ILE A 7 -17.37 0.12 14.97
C ILE A 7 -17.80 0.31 13.51
N VAL A 8 -18.75 -0.50 13.01
CA VAL A 8 -19.25 -0.38 11.63
C VAL A 8 -19.87 1.00 11.39
N LYS A 9 -20.72 1.49 12.29
CA LYS A 9 -21.32 2.84 12.18
C LYS A 9 -20.27 3.95 12.18
N SER A 10 -19.20 3.80 12.94
CA SER A 10 -18.09 4.77 12.99
C SER A 10 -17.22 4.76 11.72
N ALA A 11 -17.03 3.59 11.13
CA ALA A 11 -16.20 3.40 9.93
C ALA A 11 -16.94 3.77 8.64
N GLN A 12 -18.26 3.56 8.59
CA GLN A 12 -19.10 3.83 7.42
C GLN A 12 -18.87 5.23 6.79
N PRO A 13 -18.92 6.36 7.53
CA PRO A 13 -18.71 7.68 6.90
C PRO A 13 -17.30 7.82 6.30
N ARG A 14 -16.26 7.29 6.98
CA ARG A 14 -14.87 7.35 6.49
C ARG A 14 -14.68 6.54 5.21
N LEU A 15 -15.29 5.35 5.16
CA LEU A 15 -15.26 4.50 3.97
C LEU A 15 -16.01 5.15 2.80
N VAL A 16 -17.17 5.77 3.03
CA VAL A 16 -17.92 6.47 1.98
C VAL A 16 -17.09 7.61 1.38
N THR A 17 -16.44 8.42 2.22
CA THR A 17 -15.54 9.47 1.74
C THR A 17 -14.34 8.90 0.97
N PHE A 18 -13.72 7.83 1.49
CA PHE A 18 -12.63 7.15 0.79
C PHE A 18 -13.06 6.63 -0.59
N PHE A 19 -14.20 5.93 -0.68
CA PHE A 19 -14.73 5.41 -1.93
C PHE A 19 -15.10 6.52 -2.93
N HIS A 20 -15.57 7.68 -2.45
CA HIS A 20 -15.85 8.82 -3.31
C HIS A 20 -14.60 9.30 -4.06
N TYR A 21 -13.50 9.55 -3.34
CA TYR A 21 -12.23 9.97 -3.96
C TYR A 21 -11.56 8.86 -4.76
N ALA A 22 -11.51 7.64 -4.20
CA ALA A 22 -10.91 6.48 -4.84
C ALA A 22 -11.53 6.19 -6.22
N ARG A 23 -12.85 6.41 -6.39
CA ARG A 23 -13.52 6.22 -7.67
C ARG A 23 -13.02 7.14 -8.77
N HIS A 24 -12.56 8.34 -8.43
CA HIS A 24 -12.09 9.33 -9.39
C HIS A 24 -10.57 9.27 -9.58
N GLU A 25 -9.83 9.05 -8.49
CA GLU A 25 -8.36 9.13 -8.47
C GLU A 25 -7.68 7.78 -8.72
N LEU A 26 -8.30 6.67 -8.29
CA LEU A 26 -7.74 5.31 -8.44
C LEU A 26 -8.41 4.53 -9.59
N LYS A 27 -9.20 5.19 -10.45
CA LYS A 27 -9.77 4.53 -11.63
C LYS A 27 -8.63 4.15 -12.59
N PRO A 28 -8.69 2.97 -13.22
CA PRO A 28 -7.80 2.69 -14.34
C PRO A 28 -8.09 3.71 -15.46
N PRO A 29 -7.05 4.23 -16.13
CA PRO A 29 -7.23 5.14 -17.27
C PRO A 29 -7.99 4.44 -18.41
N LEU A 30 -8.86 5.19 -19.09
CA LEU A 30 -9.54 4.68 -20.28
C LEU A 30 -8.56 4.61 -21.46
N PRO A 31 -8.74 3.68 -22.42
CA PRO A 31 -7.87 3.60 -23.60
C PRO A 31 -7.79 4.90 -24.41
N ASN A 32 -8.85 5.73 -24.40
CA ASN A 32 -8.87 7.02 -25.07
C ASN A 32 -8.01 8.09 -24.36
N GLU A 33 -7.67 7.91 -23.08
CA GLU A 33 -6.80 8.83 -22.32
C GLU A 33 -5.32 8.55 -22.61
N TRP A 34 -4.97 7.40 -23.22
CA TRP A 34 -3.60 6.97 -23.46
C TRP A 34 -2.75 7.94 -24.31
N PRO A 35 -3.26 8.47 -25.45
CA PRO A 35 -2.50 9.43 -26.25
C PRO A 35 -2.16 10.70 -25.46
N LYS A 36 -3.06 11.14 -24.58
CA LYS A 36 -2.84 12.30 -23.71
C LYS A 36 -1.75 12.02 -22.67
N ILE A 37 -1.80 10.86 -22.02
CA ILE A 37 -0.77 10.44 -21.05
C ILE A 37 0.62 10.40 -21.70
N VAL A 38 0.74 9.82 -22.90
CA VAL A 38 2.02 9.77 -23.63
C VAL A 38 2.52 11.17 -23.98
N HIS A 39 1.63 12.06 -24.41
CA HIS A 39 1.97 13.45 -24.68
C HIS A 39 2.47 14.18 -23.42
N GLU A 40 1.79 14.02 -22.29
CA GLU A 40 2.16 14.64 -21.01
C GLU A 40 3.52 14.13 -20.49
N ILE A 41 3.79 12.83 -20.60
CA ILE A 41 5.09 12.26 -20.22
C ILE A 41 6.22 12.85 -21.09
N ASN A 42 5.99 12.99 -22.40
CA ASN A 42 6.99 13.57 -23.30
C ASN A 42 7.20 15.07 -23.01
N ALA A 43 6.13 15.81 -22.76
CA ALA A 43 6.21 17.22 -22.38
C ALA A 43 6.98 17.39 -21.05
N PHE A 44 6.70 16.55 -20.05
CA PHE A 44 7.41 16.54 -18.78
C PHE A 44 8.89 16.22 -18.96
N LYS A 45 9.24 15.22 -19.78
CA LYS A 45 10.64 14.90 -20.09
C LYS A 45 11.40 16.08 -20.70
N ASN A 46 10.75 16.88 -21.53
CA ASN A 46 11.38 18.03 -22.18
C ASN A 46 11.51 19.25 -21.25
N SER A 47 10.59 19.42 -20.30
CA SER A 47 10.60 20.55 -19.36
C SER A 47 11.37 20.26 -18.07
N PHE A 48 11.53 18.99 -17.71
CA PHE A 48 12.16 18.57 -16.47
C PHE A 48 13.67 18.86 -16.49
N ASN A 49 14.08 19.85 -15.70
CA ASN A 49 15.48 20.17 -15.47
C ASN A 49 15.81 20.01 -13.98
N ALA A 50 16.49 18.91 -13.65
CA ALA A 50 16.85 18.57 -12.27
C ALA A 50 17.71 19.64 -11.56
N ARG A 51 18.40 20.51 -12.30
CA ARG A 51 19.25 21.58 -11.72
C ARG A 51 18.45 22.79 -11.23
N ASN A 52 17.24 22.99 -11.74
CA ASN A 52 16.42 24.15 -11.43
C ASN A 52 15.31 23.85 -10.41
N LEU A 53 15.33 22.67 -9.78
CA LEU A 53 14.32 22.26 -8.82
C LEU A 53 14.59 22.85 -7.43
N THR A 54 13.56 23.42 -6.83
CA THR A 54 13.59 23.73 -5.40
C THR A 54 13.55 22.44 -4.57
N VAL A 55 14.07 22.47 -3.35
CA VAL A 55 14.04 21.30 -2.44
C VAL A 55 12.60 20.81 -2.21
N LYS A 56 11.65 21.74 -2.11
CA LYS A 56 10.21 21.41 -1.94
C LYS A 56 9.68 20.63 -3.13
N GLU A 57 9.96 21.06 -4.36
CA GLU A 57 9.53 20.37 -5.58
C GLU A 57 10.20 18.99 -5.69
N ALA A 58 11.49 18.89 -5.37
CA ALA A 58 12.21 17.63 -5.38
C ALA A 58 11.59 16.60 -4.43
N ILE A 59 11.19 17.01 -3.22
CA ILE A 59 10.52 16.13 -2.25
C ILE A 59 9.16 15.67 -2.78
N VAL A 60 8.38 16.55 -3.44
CA VAL A 60 7.08 16.20 -4.01
C VAL A 60 7.25 15.16 -5.12
N TYR A 61 8.15 15.40 -6.07
CA TYR A 61 8.41 14.44 -7.15
C TYR A 61 8.97 13.12 -6.63
N ALA A 62 9.86 13.16 -5.64
CA ALA A 62 10.36 11.95 -5.00
C ALA A 62 9.24 11.17 -4.31
N SER A 63 8.33 11.85 -3.60
CA SER A 63 7.19 11.22 -2.93
C SER A 63 6.27 10.51 -3.92
N VAL A 64 5.93 11.15 -5.04
CA VAL A 64 5.14 10.54 -6.12
C VAL A 64 5.89 9.37 -6.76
N GLY A 65 7.21 9.50 -6.97
CA GLY A 65 8.05 8.42 -7.49
C GLY A 65 8.06 7.19 -6.57
N VAL A 66 8.18 7.41 -5.25
CA VAL A 66 8.10 6.36 -4.23
C VAL A 66 6.70 5.72 -4.24
N GLU A 67 5.64 6.51 -4.33
CA GLU A 67 4.27 6.00 -4.40
C GLU A 67 4.08 5.02 -5.58
N VAL A 68 4.53 5.38 -6.78
CA VAL A 68 4.44 4.52 -7.96
C VAL A 68 5.23 3.22 -7.79
N VAL A 69 6.42 3.30 -7.16
CA VAL A 69 7.21 2.10 -6.84
C VAL A 69 6.53 1.22 -5.79
N LEU A 70 5.88 1.81 -4.78
CA LEU A 70 5.13 1.04 -3.78
C LEU A 70 3.92 0.33 -4.39
N TRP A 71 3.27 0.90 -5.41
CA TRP A 71 2.22 0.20 -6.17
C TRP A 71 2.73 -1.06 -6.88
N PHE A 72 3.99 -1.09 -7.33
CA PHE A 72 4.61 -2.31 -7.86
C PHE A 72 4.72 -3.40 -6.78
N PHE A 73 5.21 -3.07 -5.57
CA PHE A 73 5.28 -4.01 -4.45
C PHE A 73 3.90 -4.45 -3.95
N ALA A 74 2.90 -3.56 -3.96
CA ALA A 74 1.52 -3.93 -3.68
C ALA A 74 1.01 -4.97 -4.69
N GLY A 75 1.35 -4.81 -5.98
CA GLY A 75 1.10 -5.81 -7.02
C GLY A 75 1.81 -7.14 -6.78
N GLU A 76 3.06 -7.13 -6.31
CA GLU A 76 3.80 -8.34 -5.94
C GLU A 76 3.12 -9.07 -4.77
N VAL A 77 2.69 -8.34 -3.74
CA VAL A 77 1.95 -8.90 -2.59
C VAL A 77 0.64 -9.56 -3.05
N ILE A 78 -0.11 -8.91 -3.94
CA ILE A 78 -1.32 -9.48 -4.55
C ILE A 78 -0.98 -10.73 -5.38
N GLY A 79 0.08 -10.69 -6.18
CA GLY A 79 0.52 -11.81 -7.03
C GLY A 79 0.98 -13.03 -6.24
N ARG A 80 1.68 -12.84 -5.12
CA ARG A 80 2.10 -13.91 -4.21
C ARG A 80 0.99 -14.43 -3.30
N ARG A 81 -0.08 -13.65 -3.11
CA ARG A 81 -1.18 -13.89 -2.16
C ARG A 81 -0.73 -14.00 -0.71
N HIS A 82 0.45 -13.45 -0.37
CA HIS A 82 1.03 -13.47 0.97
C HIS A 82 1.63 -12.09 1.27
N LEU A 83 1.36 -11.58 2.48
CA LEU A 83 1.89 -10.30 2.95
C LEU A 83 3.39 -10.37 3.26
N LEU A 84 3.87 -11.53 3.73
CA LEU A 84 5.24 -11.75 4.16
C LEU A 84 5.86 -12.92 3.38
N GLY A 85 6.91 -12.63 2.61
CA GLY A 85 7.71 -13.62 1.91
C GLY A 85 6.94 -14.45 0.86
N TYR A 86 7.65 -15.39 0.27
CA TYR A 86 7.04 -16.48 -0.48
C TYR A 86 6.80 -17.66 0.46
N TYR A 87 5.71 -18.40 0.25
CA TYR A 87 5.50 -19.66 0.93
C TYR A 87 6.46 -20.70 0.36
N VAL A 88 7.64 -20.80 0.96
CA VAL A 88 8.67 -21.79 0.63
C VAL A 88 8.92 -22.59 1.90
N VAL A 89 8.83 -23.92 1.81
CA VAL A 89 9.36 -24.78 2.87
C VAL A 89 10.87 -24.56 2.91
N PRO A 90 11.45 -24.10 4.03
CA PRO A 90 12.87 -23.83 4.07
C PRO A 90 13.62 -25.15 3.85
N SER A 91 14.56 -25.18 2.90
CA SER A 91 15.46 -26.32 2.67
C SER A 91 16.53 -26.46 3.77
N PHE A 92 16.58 -25.49 4.68
CA PHE A 92 17.38 -25.47 5.89
C PHE A 92 16.44 -25.59 7.10
N PRO A 93 16.86 -26.22 8.21
CA PRO A 93 16.11 -26.14 9.46
C PRO A 93 15.91 -24.65 9.77
N ALA A 94 14.67 -24.23 10.01
CA ALA A 94 14.37 -22.85 10.33
C ALA A 94 15.29 -22.41 11.47
N ILE A 95 16.02 -21.31 11.29
CA ILE A 95 16.71 -20.64 12.41
C ILE A 95 15.59 -20.35 13.39
N HIS A 96 15.54 -21.11 14.49
CA HIS A 96 14.43 -21.08 15.40
C HIS A 96 14.25 -19.64 15.89
N LEU A 97 13.21 -18.96 15.41
CA LEU A 97 12.67 -17.78 16.08
C LEU A 97 11.93 -18.31 17.31
N GLU A 98 12.66 -18.86 18.29
CA GLU A 98 12.11 -19.41 19.55
C GLU A 98 11.41 -18.34 20.40
N ARG A 99 11.59 -17.05 20.07
CA ARG A 99 11.18 -15.94 20.92
C ARG A 99 9.67 -15.76 21.12
N TYR A 100 8.81 -16.57 20.47
CA TYR A 100 7.36 -16.46 20.62
C TYR A 100 6.65 -17.74 21.08
N HIS A 101 7.38 -18.83 21.33
CA HIS A 101 6.76 -20.08 21.83
C HIS A 101 6.83 -20.27 23.35
N GLU A 102 7.51 -19.37 24.08
CA GLU A 102 7.68 -19.47 25.54
C GLU A 102 6.56 -18.82 26.38
N TRP A 103 5.53 -18.22 25.76
CA TRP A 103 4.39 -17.71 26.54
C TRP A 103 3.44 -18.85 26.91
N GLU A 104 3.63 -19.38 28.12
CA GLU A 104 2.69 -20.29 28.78
C GLU A 104 1.59 -19.45 29.46
N GLU A 105 0.34 -19.57 28.99
CA GLU A 105 -0.80 -18.83 29.54
C GLU A 105 -1.00 -19.19 31.03
N PRO A 106 -1.08 -18.21 31.95
CA PRO A 106 -1.33 -18.54 33.35
C PRO A 106 -2.73 -19.15 33.50
N GLU A 107 -2.82 -20.32 34.16
CA GLU A 107 -4.11 -20.91 34.53
C GLU A 107 -4.90 -19.91 35.39
N ILE A 108 -6.03 -19.45 34.86
CA ILE A 108 -6.97 -18.60 35.58
C ILE A 108 -7.63 -19.49 36.64
N LYS A 109 -7.22 -19.36 37.91
CA LYS A 109 -7.95 -19.98 39.02
C LYS A 109 -9.26 -19.23 39.20
N GLU A 110 -10.36 -19.81 38.73
CA GLU A 110 -11.70 -19.41 39.15
C GLU A 110 -11.83 -19.72 40.65
N THR A 111 -11.84 -18.67 41.48
CA THR A 111 -12.33 -18.72 42.87
C THR A 111 -13.83 -18.47 42.92
#